data_AF-A0A0D3HDI5-F1
#
_entry.id   AF-A0A0D3HDI5-F1
#
_cell.length_a   1.000
_cell.length_b   1.000
_cell.length_c   1.000
_cell.angle_alpha   90.00
_cell.angle_beta   90.00
_cell.angle_gamma   90.00
#
_symmetry.space_group_name_H-M   'P 1'
#
loop_
_entity.id
_entity.type
_entity.pdbx_description
1 polymer ?
#
loop_
_entity_poly.entity_id
_entity_poly.type
_entity_poly.pdbx_seq_one_letter_code
_entity_poly.pdbx_strand_id
1 'polypeptide(L)' 'MELMAVPKKKVSKYKKGLRNGPKALKPVPVIVRCKCCGRVKLPHFYCCSGERGNPGSESS' A
#
# COMPACT_ATOMS: atom_id res chain seq x y z
N MET A 1 -31.85 24.08 -23.46
CA MET A 1 -30.89 24.27 -22.34
C MET A 1 -30.71 22.94 -21.65
N GLU A 2 -29.49 22.41 -21.58
CA GLU A 2 -29.20 21.20 -20.80
C GLU A 2 -29.23 21.53 -19.30
N LEU A 3 -30.10 20.86 -18.55
CA LEU A 3 -30.19 21.03 -17.10
C LEU A 3 -29.13 20.18 -16.41
N MET A 4 -28.11 20.81 -15.83
CA MET A 4 -27.12 20.09 -15.02
C MET A 4 -27.73 19.68 -13.67
N ALA A 5 -27.56 18.40 -13.31
CA ALA A 5 -27.97 17.91 -12.00
C ALA A 5 -27.07 18.50 -10.90
N VAL A 6 -27.68 19.22 -9.97
CA VAL A 6 -27.00 19.79 -8.80
C VAL A 6 -27.50 19.09 -7.53
N PRO A 7 -26.63 18.83 -6.53
CA PRO A 7 -27.06 18.28 -5.25
C PRO A 7 -28.12 19.16 -4.59
N LYS A 8 -29.32 18.62 -4.38
CA LYS A 8 -30.44 19.35 -3.77
C LYS A 8 -30.27 19.59 -2.26
N LYS A 9 -29.58 18.68 -1.56
CA LYS A 9 -29.36 18.74 -0.11
C LYS A 9 -27.93 18.31 0.22
N LYS A 10 -27.37 18.94 1.26
CA LYS A 10 -26.09 18.53 1.83
C LYS A 10 -26.18 17.09 2.37
N VAL A 11 -25.17 16.27 2.08
CA VAL A 11 -25.09 14.90 2.60
C VAL A 11 -24.79 14.93 4.11
N SER A 12 -25.56 14.17 4.91
CA SER A 12 -25.34 14.07 6.36
C SER A 12 -24.01 13.40 6.71
N LYS A 13 -23.46 13.69 7.91
CA LYS A 13 -22.22 13.07 8.39
C LYS A 13 -22.30 11.54 8.36
N TYR A 14 -23.42 10.97 8.80
CA TYR A 14 -23.70 9.54 8.76
C TYR A 14 -23.61 8.95 7.34
N LYS A 15 -24.31 9.54 6.36
CA LYS A 15 -24.28 9.09 4.95
C LYS A 15 -22.90 9.27 4.31
N LYS A 16 -22.13 10.28 4.71
CA LYS A 16 -20.73 10.44 4.30
C LYS A 16 -19.85 9.32 4.87
N GLY A 17 -20.03 8.99 6.15
CA GLY A 17 -19.32 7.92 6.84
C GLY A 17 -19.53 6.56 6.19
N LEU A 18 -20.79 6.18 5.95
CA LEU A 18 -21.11 4.90 5.28
C LEU A 18 -20.48 4.78 3.88
N ARG A 19 -20.46 5.87 3.10
CA ARG A 19 -19.81 5.87 1.77
C ARG A 19 -18.28 5.78 1.85
N ASN A 20 -17.68 6.25 2.94
CA ASN A 20 -16.23 6.29 3.12
C ASN A 20 -15.67 5.10 3.91
N GLY A 21 -16.48 4.45 4.74
CA GLY A 21 -16.06 3.31 5.58
C GLY A 21 -15.38 2.19 4.78
N PRO A 22 -15.95 1.74 3.65
CA PRO A 22 -15.34 0.71 2.81
C PRO A 22 -14.03 1.11 2.11
N LYS A 23 -13.67 2.39 2.13
CA LYS A 23 -12.47 2.93 1.46
C LYS A 23 -11.25 2.99 2.40
N ALA A 24 -11.28 2.26 3.51
CA ALA A 24 -10.15 2.19 4.42
C ALA A 24 -8.92 1.55 3.75
N LEU A 25 -7.74 2.05 4.10
CA LEU A 25 -6.48 1.44 3.68
C LEU A 25 -6.37 0.06 4.35
N LYS A 26 -6.25 -0.98 3.54
CA LYS A 26 -5.97 -2.34 4.04
C LYS A 26 -4.47 -2.43 4.37
N PRO A 27 -4.07 -2.93 5.54
CA PRO A 27 -2.66 -3.16 5.82
C PRO A 27 -2.10 -4.20 4.85
N VAL A 28 -0.89 -3.99 4.35
CA VAL A 28 -0.21 -4.95 3.46
C VAL A 28 0.37 -6.08 4.32
N PRO A 29 -0.15 -7.32 4.23
CA PRO A 29 0.20 -8.38 5.18
C PRO A 29 1.57 -8.99 4.93
N VAL A 30 2.10 -8.85 3.71
CA VAL A 30 3.35 -9.48 3.31
C VAL A 30 4.36 -8.41 2.96
N ILE A 31 5.25 -8.17 3.91
CA ILE A 31 6.37 -7.26 3.80
C ILE A 31 7.63 -8.07 4.14
N VAL A 32 8.60 -8.11 3.22
CA VAL A 32 9.80 -8.95 3.35
C VAL A 32 11.03 -8.06 3.47
N ARG A 33 11.96 -8.41 4.37
CA ARG A 33 13.28 -7.76 4.42
C ARG A 33 14.21 -8.40 3.40
N CYS A 34 14.92 -7.59 2.63
CA CYS A 34 15.99 -8.11 1.78
C CYS A 34 17.13 -8.65 2.64
N LYS A 35 17.64 -9.83 2.29
CA LYS A 35 18.75 -10.48 2.99
C LYS A 35 20.10 -9.77 2.80
N CYS A 36 20.24 -8.93 1.77
CA CYS A 36 21.50 -8.23 1.45
C CYS A 36 21.48 -6.78 1.95
N CYS A 37 20.50 -5.96 1.51
CA CYS A 37 20.40 -4.53 1.88
C CYS A 37 19.72 -4.28 3.24
N GLY A 38 19.05 -5.28 3.83
CA GLY A 38 18.17 -5.08 4.99
C GLY A 38 16.90 -4.25 4.73
N ARG A 39 16.77 -3.61 3.55
CA ARG A 39 15.61 -2.79 3.19
C ARG A 39 14.35 -3.63 3.10
N VAL A 40 13.25 -3.00 3.50
CA VAL A 40 11.91 -3.55 3.44
C VAL A 40 11.38 -3.45 2.00
N LYS A 41 10.81 -4.54 1.49
CA LYS A 41 10.27 -4.61 0.12
C LYS A 41 8.99 -5.44 0.07
N LEU A 42 8.20 -5.24 -0.98
CA LEU A 42 7.11 -6.13 -1.34
C LEU A 42 7.66 -7.50 -1.80
N PRO A 43 6.93 -8.59 -1.56
CA PRO A 43 7.29 -9.90 -2.12
C PRO A 43 7.39 -9.77 -3.65
N HIS A 44 8.38 -10.47 -4.23
CA HIS A 44 8.70 -10.45 -5.67
C HIS A 44 9.28 -9.15 -6.25
N PHE A 45 9.47 -8.10 -5.44
CA PHE A 45 10.23 -6.92 -5.88
C PHE A 45 11.75 -7.17 -5.75
N TYR A 46 12.53 -6.66 -6.70
CA TYR A 46 13.99 -6.83 -6.75
C TYR A 46 14.66 -5.76 -5.84
N CYS A 47 15.34 -6.15 -4.76
CA CYS A 47 16.36 -5.29 -4.06
C CYS A 47 17.73 -5.91 -4.39
N CYS A 48 18.77 -5.08 -4.44
CA CYS A 48 20.17 -5.50 -4.64
C CYS A 48 20.42 -6.29 -5.92
N SER A 49 19.80 -5.92 -7.05
CA SER A 49 19.99 -6.63 -8.32
C SER A 49 19.80 -8.16 -8.24
N GLY A 50 19.04 -8.62 -7.23
CA GLY A 50 18.73 -10.03 -6.98
C GLY A 50 19.85 -10.87 -6.43
N GLU A 51 20.91 -10.25 -5.92
CA GLU A 51 21.88 -10.96 -5.09
C GLU A 51 21.14 -11.62 -3.92
N ARG A 52 21.23 -12.95 -3.86
CA ARG A 52 20.73 -13.76 -2.75
C ARG A 52 21.93 -13.94 -1.85
N GLY A 53 22.02 -13.13 -0.80
CA GLY A 53 23.22 -12.99 0.04
C GLY A 53 23.96 -14.31 0.23
N ASN A 54 25.26 -14.30 -0.09
CA ASN A 54 26.13 -15.45 0.04
C ASN A 54 26.18 -15.87 1.52
N PRO A 55 25.77 -17.09 1.92
CA PRO A 55 25.89 -17.55 3.29
C PRO A 55 27.34 -17.97 3.61
N GLY A 56 28.31 -17.12 3.31
CA GLY A 56 29.74 -17.48 3.35
C GLY A 56 30.74 -16.34 3.31
N SER A 57 30.36 -15.10 3.65
CA SER A 57 31.33 -14.03 3.89
C SER A 57 31.27 -13.60 5.35
N GLU A 58 31.81 -14.46 6.23
CA GLU A 58 32.52 -13.99 7.41
C GLU A 58 33.76 -13.26 6.90
N SER A 59 33.73 -11.93 6.91
CA SER A 59 34.90 -11.11 6.58
C SER A 59 35.70 -10.88 7.85
N SER A 60 36.94 -11.36 7.81
CA SER A 60 38.03 -11.17 8.79
C SER A 60 38.33 -9.71 9.10
#